data_AF-E1JHA2-F1
#
_entry.id   AF-E1JHA2-F1
#
_cell.length_a   1.000
_cell.length_b   1.000
_cell.length_c   1.000
_cell.angle_alpha   90.00
_cell.angle_beta   90.00
_cell.angle_gamma   90.00
#
_symmetry.space_group_name_H-M   'P 1'
#
loop_
_entity.id
_entity.type
_entity.pdbx_description
1 polymer ?
#
loop_
_entity_poly.entity_id
_entity_poly.type
_entity_poly.pdbx_seq_one_letter_code
_entity_poly.pdbx_strand_id
1 'polypeptide(L)'
;MPAIKLQESNSIYSRSECSPTIGVPALVESQGGEGHESRRPATNYLKSYCRIKRHGVNNSKTLCWLTLTLILLANRFGMGTAVGTPETPAAVGSNGLLAEMPIGTCKQALGMESGAIADFQITASSAHDMGNVGPQHARLKIDNNGGAWCPKHMVSRGLTEYLQVDLLGVHLVSAIRTQGRFGKGQGQEYTEAYVIEYWRPGLKKWIRWRSLQGKEVLPGNINTYSEVENVLQPSVFASKVRLYPYSQYDRTVCLRAEIVGCAWEEGIVSYSIPKGMQRGMDIDLSDKTYDGYEEGDHYVNGLGQLVDGQRGKDNFRADINGLGKGYEWIGWRNDTLLGRPVEIIFEFETVRNLSAVIIHTNNMFSKDVQVNKKLNTKTN
;
A
#
# COMPACT_ATOMS: atom_id res chain seq x y z
N MET A 1 15.00 38.46 24.84
CA MET A 1 15.24 37.10 25.38
C MET A 1 14.28 36.88 26.55
N PRO A 2 13.72 35.69 26.80
CA PRO A 2 13.51 34.53 25.93
C PRO A 2 12.03 34.07 25.82
N ALA A 3 11.78 33.25 24.80
CA ALA A 3 10.80 32.15 24.64
C ALA A 3 9.39 32.22 25.27
N ILE A 4 8.35 32.22 24.41
CA ILE A 4 7.12 31.44 24.59
C ILE A 4 6.68 30.80 23.24
N LYS A 5 6.16 29.59 23.41
CA LYS A 5 5.77 28.47 22.53
C LYS A 5 4.45 28.75 21.78
N LEU A 6 4.39 28.39 20.49
CA LEU A 6 3.19 27.99 19.72
C LEU A 6 3.72 26.95 18.73
N GLN A 7 3.56 25.64 18.91
CA GLN A 7 2.33 24.86 18.86
C GLN A 7 1.32 25.40 17.83
N GLU A 8 1.61 25.15 16.56
CA GLU A 8 0.57 25.04 15.54
C GLU A 8 0.85 23.79 14.70
N SER A 9 0.08 22.76 15.01
CA SER A 9 -0.31 21.71 14.09
C SER A 9 -0.96 22.36 12.87
N ASN A 10 -0.20 22.59 11.80
CA ASN A 10 -0.77 22.93 10.50
C ASN A 10 -1.33 21.68 9.81
N SER A 11 -2.28 21.03 10.47
CA SER A 11 -3.35 20.30 9.81
C SER A 11 -4.22 21.33 9.10
N ILE A 12 -4.18 21.37 7.77
CA ILE A 12 -5.12 22.18 6.98
C ILE A 12 -6.49 21.51 7.11
N TYR A 13 -7.31 21.98 8.05
CA TYR A 13 -8.73 21.61 8.13
C TYR A 13 -9.47 22.29 6.98
N SER A 14 -9.91 21.52 5.99
CA SER A 14 -11.01 21.95 5.11
C SER A 14 -12.33 21.42 5.68
N ARG A 15 -13.14 22.28 6.29
CA ARG A 15 -14.55 21.98 6.57
C ARG A 15 -15.25 21.74 5.23
N SER A 16 -15.80 20.54 5.03
CA SER A 16 -16.82 20.30 4.01
C SER A 16 -18.14 20.90 4.53
N GLU A 17 -18.52 22.08 4.04
CA GLU A 17 -19.90 22.53 4.17
C GLU A 17 -20.75 21.76 3.15
N CYS A 18 -21.41 20.68 3.60
CA CYS A 18 -22.49 20.04 2.87
C CYS A 18 -23.81 20.39 3.56
N SER A 19 -24.59 21.30 2.96
CA SER A 19 -26.02 21.45 3.30
C SER A 19 -26.83 20.45 2.47
N PRO A 20 -27.76 19.68 3.05
CA PRO A 20 -28.60 18.76 2.30
C PRO A 20 -29.71 19.55 1.60
N THR A 21 -29.70 19.60 0.26
CA THR A 21 -30.92 19.93 -0.49
C THR A 21 -31.57 18.64 -0.94
N ILE A 22 -32.69 18.29 -0.29
CA ILE A 22 -33.53 17.15 -0.66
C ILE A 22 -34.29 17.56 -1.93
N GLY A 23 -33.91 16.99 -3.07
CA GLY A 23 -34.68 17.04 -4.32
C GLY A 23 -35.44 15.73 -4.51
N VAL A 24 -36.77 15.80 -4.49
CA VAL A 24 -37.70 14.69 -4.81
C VAL A 24 -37.52 14.28 -6.29
N PRO A 25 -37.55 12.98 -6.64
CA PRO A 25 -37.38 12.55 -8.02
C PRO A 25 -38.65 12.79 -8.84
N ALA A 26 -38.50 13.41 -10.01
CA ALA A 26 -39.53 13.45 -11.04
C ALA A 26 -39.61 12.11 -11.76
N LEU A 27 -40.84 11.60 -11.87
CA LEU A 27 -41.23 10.43 -12.67
C LEU A 27 -40.87 10.64 -14.15
N VAL A 28 -40.20 9.66 -14.76
CA VAL A 28 -40.15 9.52 -16.22
C VAL A 28 -40.66 8.12 -16.56
N GLU A 29 -41.76 8.11 -17.31
CA GLU A 29 -42.44 6.93 -17.83
C GLU A 29 -41.55 6.14 -18.79
N SER A 30 -41.67 4.82 -18.71
CA SER A 30 -41.05 3.83 -19.58
C SER A 30 -41.81 3.69 -20.90
N GLN A 31 -41.09 3.70 -22.02
CA GLN A 31 -41.45 2.90 -23.20
C GLN A 31 -40.27 2.02 -23.61
N GLY A 32 -40.60 0.75 -23.88
CA GLY A 32 -39.67 -0.38 -23.90
C GLY A 32 -38.90 -0.62 -25.19
N GLY A 33 -38.02 -1.61 -25.10
CA GLY A 33 -37.29 -2.22 -26.20
C GLY A 33 -36.31 -3.25 -25.64
N GLU A 34 -36.56 -4.54 -25.89
CA GLU A 34 -35.74 -5.67 -25.47
C GLU A 34 -34.33 -5.63 -26.08
N GLY A 35 -33.31 -5.90 -25.27
CA GLY A 35 -31.94 -6.08 -25.72
C GLY A 35 -31.04 -6.60 -24.59
N HIS A 36 -30.50 -7.79 -24.77
CA HIS A 36 -29.58 -8.49 -23.86
C HIS A 36 -28.39 -7.58 -23.46
N GLU A 37 -28.30 -7.16 -22.19
CA GLU A 37 -27.11 -6.47 -21.68
C GLU A 37 -26.55 -7.16 -20.44
N SER A 38 -25.31 -7.64 -20.59
CA SER A 38 -24.44 -8.19 -19.57
C SER A 38 -24.35 -7.23 -18.38
N ARG A 39 -24.93 -7.60 -17.23
CA ARG A 39 -24.76 -6.91 -15.95
C ARG A 39 -23.28 -6.84 -15.59
N ARG A 40 -22.63 -5.72 -15.91
CA ARG A 40 -21.41 -5.30 -15.22
C ARG A 40 -21.82 -4.78 -13.84
N PRO A 41 -21.21 -5.21 -12.74
CA PRO A 41 -21.45 -4.57 -11.45
C PRO A 41 -21.00 -3.10 -11.55
N ALA A 42 -21.91 -2.19 -11.24
CA ALA A 42 -21.63 -0.77 -11.15
C ALA A 42 -20.66 -0.55 -9.97
N THR A 43 -19.38 -0.38 -10.29
CA THR A 43 -18.38 0.15 -9.37
C THR A 43 -18.68 1.63 -9.19
N ASN A 44 -19.17 2.01 -8.01
CA ASN A 44 -19.36 3.40 -7.64
C ASN A 44 -17.98 3.99 -7.31
N TYR A 45 -17.44 4.81 -8.22
CA TYR A 45 -16.16 5.47 -8.05
C TYR A 45 -16.32 6.81 -7.33
N LEU A 46 -15.52 7.07 -6.28
CA LEU A 46 -15.37 8.41 -5.72
C LEU A 46 -14.10 9.03 -6.32
N LYS A 47 -14.22 10.14 -7.06
CA LYS A 47 -13.07 10.92 -7.54
C LYS A 47 -12.81 12.05 -6.56
N SER A 48 -11.70 11.98 -5.84
CA SER A 48 -11.24 13.09 -4.99
C SER A 48 -10.24 13.95 -5.77
N TYR A 49 -10.63 15.17 -6.13
CA TYR A 49 -9.77 16.15 -6.81
C TYR A 49 -9.04 17.00 -5.79
N CYS A 50 -7.71 17.01 -5.81
CA CYS A 50 -6.94 18.01 -5.09
C CYS A 50 -6.44 19.10 -6.05
N ARG A 51 -6.99 20.33 -5.95
CA ARG A 51 -6.59 21.47 -6.80
C ARG A 51 -5.77 22.48 -6.00
N ILE A 52 -4.46 22.51 -6.21
CA ILE A 52 -3.53 23.40 -5.49
C ILE A 52 -3.39 24.76 -6.21
N LYS A 53 -4.10 25.81 -5.77
CA LYS A 53 -4.01 27.17 -6.38
C LYS A 53 -2.98 28.06 -5.65
N ARG A 54 -2.10 28.76 -6.38
CA ARG A 54 -1.27 29.86 -5.82
C ARG A 54 -1.76 31.21 -6.35
N HIS A 55 -1.97 32.17 -5.45
CA HIS A 55 -2.08 33.60 -5.77
C HIS A 55 -0.80 34.31 -5.34
N GLY A 56 -0.23 35.12 -6.23
CA GLY A 56 0.61 36.26 -5.90
C GLY A 56 2.11 36.03 -5.62
N VAL A 57 2.88 36.77 -6.41
CA VAL A 57 4.26 37.27 -6.30
C VAL A 57 5.38 36.43 -6.94
N ASN A 58 5.97 37.09 -7.95
CA ASN A 58 7.13 36.74 -8.77
C ASN A 58 8.23 36.03 -7.99
N ASN A 59 8.48 34.77 -8.35
CA ASN A 59 9.82 34.19 -8.46
C ASN A 59 9.69 32.87 -9.26
N SER A 60 10.37 32.81 -10.40
CA SER A 60 10.16 31.83 -11.48
C SER A 60 10.74 30.42 -11.23
N LYS A 61 11.01 30.03 -9.96
CA LYS A 61 11.81 28.81 -9.65
C LYS A 61 11.32 27.96 -8.47
N THR A 62 10.04 28.01 -8.08
CA THR A 62 9.56 27.31 -6.87
C THR A 62 8.97 25.92 -7.16
N LEU A 63 9.34 24.93 -6.33
CA LEU A 63 8.82 23.55 -6.33
C LEU A 63 7.80 23.31 -5.19
N CYS A 64 6.74 22.54 -5.48
CA CYS A 64 5.81 21.98 -4.49
C CYS A 64 5.96 20.46 -4.42
N TRP A 65 5.84 19.89 -3.22
CA TRP A 65 6.03 18.46 -2.96
C TRP A 65 4.96 17.91 -2.05
N LEU A 66 4.66 16.62 -2.18
CA LEU A 66 3.58 15.94 -1.47
C LEU A 66 4.03 14.54 -1.01
N THR A 67 3.69 14.19 0.23
CA THR A 67 3.53 12.82 0.73
C THR A 67 2.17 12.80 1.44
N LEU A 68 1.31 11.80 1.20
CA LEU A 68 -0.03 11.75 1.78
C LEU A 68 -0.05 10.74 2.93
N THR A 69 -0.76 11.05 4.01
CA THR A 69 -1.12 10.06 5.02
C THR A 69 -2.60 10.25 5.30
N LEU A 70 -3.46 9.27 5.00
CA LEU A 70 -4.89 9.46 5.15
C LEU A 70 -5.39 8.79 6.43
N ILE A 71 -5.55 9.54 7.51
CA ILE A 71 -6.19 9.01 8.73
C ILE A 71 -7.71 9.11 8.55
N LEU A 72 -8.39 7.96 8.46
CA LEU A 72 -9.86 7.87 8.49
C LEU A 72 -10.30 7.12 9.75
N LEU A 73 -11.15 7.77 10.55
CA LEU A 73 -11.83 7.14 11.68
C LEU A 73 -13.06 6.38 11.17
N ALA A 74 -13.04 5.05 11.29
CA ALA A 74 -14.24 4.25 11.17
C ALA A 74 -15.07 4.38 12.46
N ASN A 75 -16.12 5.21 12.46
CA ASN A 75 -17.12 5.17 13.53
C ASN A 75 -17.94 3.89 13.37
N ARG A 76 -17.67 2.88 14.22
CA ARG A 76 -18.61 1.78 14.48
C ARG A 76 -19.86 2.37 15.15
N PHE A 77 -20.97 2.45 14.43
CA PHE A 77 -22.28 2.63 15.05
C PHE A 77 -22.70 1.30 15.69
N GLY A 78 -22.62 1.24 17.02
CA GLY A 78 -23.29 0.22 17.82
C GLY A 78 -24.74 0.65 18.08
N MET A 79 -25.71 -0.21 17.75
CA MET A 79 -27.04 -0.17 18.34
C MET A 79 -26.98 -0.91 19.68
N GLY A 80 -27.25 -0.20 20.77
CA GLY A 80 -27.45 -0.77 22.10
C GLY A 80 -28.38 0.11 22.90
N THR A 81 -29.58 -0.38 23.17
CA THR A 81 -30.59 0.23 24.04
C THR A 81 -30.17 0.14 25.51
N ALA A 82 -30.27 1.26 26.22
CA ALA A 82 -29.92 1.45 27.63
C ALA A 82 -30.93 0.84 28.61
N VAL A 83 -30.49 0.51 29.84
CA VAL A 83 -31.11 0.85 31.15
C VAL A 83 -30.12 0.53 32.29
N GLY A 84 -29.93 1.44 33.27
CA GLY A 84 -29.63 1.08 34.67
C GLY A 84 -28.50 1.78 35.48
N THR A 85 -28.73 3.03 35.91
CA THR A 85 -28.40 3.67 37.24
C THR A 85 -26.95 3.76 37.82
N PRO A 86 -26.66 4.73 38.73
CA PRO A 86 -25.38 5.45 38.78
C PRO A 86 -24.52 5.20 40.05
N GLU A 87 -23.20 5.18 39.88
CA GLU A 87 -22.24 5.57 40.92
C GLU A 87 -21.08 6.36 40.29
N THR A 88 -20.72 7.48 40.91
CA THR A 88 -19.62 8.40 40.57
C THR A 88 -18.69 8.54 41.78
N PRO A 89 -17.46 9.08 41.66
CA PRO A 89 -16.55 9.03 40.52
C PRO A 89 -15.10 8.68 40.96
N ALA A 90 -14.33 8.06 40.06
CA ALA A 90 -12.86 8.11 40.13
C ALA A 90 -12.35 8.70 38.82
N ALA A 91 -11.79 9.90 38.92
CA ALA A 91 -11.20 10.64 37.81
C ALA A 91 -9.80 10.10 37.50
N VAL A 92 -9.59 9.59 36.29
CA VAL A 92 -8.32 9.74 35.56
C VAL A 92 -8.66 10.00 34.09
N GLY A 93 -8.27 11.18 33.62
CA GLY A 93 -8.65 11.72 32.34
C GLY A 93 -7.86 11.21 31.14
N SER A 94 -8.54 11.24 30.00
CA SER A 94 -8.13 11.93 28.77
C SER A 94 -6.76 11.58 28.18
N ASN A 95 -6.76 10.77 27.11
CA ASN A 95 -6.62 11.28 25.73
C ASN A 95 -6.32 10.12 24.78
N GLY A 96 -7.33 9.72 24.01
CA GLY A 96 -7.15 8.87 22.83
C GLY A 96 -6.46 9.65 21.71
N LEU A 97 -5.13 9.68 21.72
CA LEU A 97 -4.37 9.87 20.49
C LEU A 97 -4.43 8.54 19.73
N LEU A 98 -5.24 8.48 18.68
CA LEU A 98 -5.15 7.39 17.71
C LEU A 98 -3.89 7.63 16.88
N ALA A 99 -2.87 6.83 17.17
CA ALA A 99 -1.56 6.91 16.53
C ALA A 99 -1.67 6.59 15.04
N GLU A 100 -1.09 7.47 14.22
CA GLU A 100 -0.62 7.15 12.87
C GLU A 100 0.14 5.82 12.91
N MET A 101 -0.06 4.91 11.96
CA MET A 101 0.82 3.75 11.79
C MET A 101 1.99 4.14 10.89
N PRO A 102 3.15 4.56 11.43
CA PRO A 102 4.37 4.48 10.65
C PRO A 102 4.58 3.01 10.26
N ILE A 103 5.04 2.71 9.04
CA ILE A 103 5.33 1.32 8.60
C ILE A 103 6.25 0.56 9.57
N GLY A 104 6.99 1.27 10.44
CA GLY A 104 7.70 0.68 11.58
C GLY A 104 6.83 -0.22 12.47
N THR A 105 5.51 -0.03 12.51
CA THR A 105 4.54 -0.87 13.25
C THR A 105 3.82 -1.90 12.37
N CYS A 106 3.97 -1.87 11.04
CA CYS A 106 3.31 -2.79 10.11
C CYS A 106 4.18 -4.03 9.87
N LYS A 107 4.40 -4.83 10.92
CA LYS A 107 5.28 -6.01 10.89
C LYS A 107 4.63 -7.24 11.53
N GLN A 108 3.30 -7.34 11.48
CA GLN A 108 2.57 -8.48 12.06
C GLN A 108 2.52 -9.67 11.09
N ALA A 109 2.52 -10.88 11.62
CA ALA A 109 2.15 -12.07 10.84
C ALA A 109 0.67 -11.98 10.44
N LEU A 110 0.37 -12.16 9.15
CA LEU A 110 -1.00 -12.02 8.63
C LEU A 110 -1.84 -13.28 8.79
N GLY A 111 -1.21 -14.43 9.05
CA GLY A 111 -1.93 -15.58 9.59
C GLY A 111 -1.69 -16.91 8.90
N MET A 112 -0.55 -17.08 8.23
CA MET A 112 -0.17 -18.39 7.73
C MET A 112 0.06 -19.35 8.91
N GLU A 113 0.90 -18.98 9.88
CA GLU A 113 1.20 -19.80 11.06
C GLU A 113 -0.01 -19.93 11.99
N SER A 114 -0.72 -18.83 12.24
CA SER A 114 -1.84 -18.82 13.20
C SER A 114 -3.13 -19.47 12.70
N GLY A 115 -3.24 -19.72 11.38
CA GLY A 115 -4.45 -20.23 10.75
C GLY A 115 -5.51 -19.17 10.43
N ALA A 116 -5.24 -17.88 10.70
CA ALA A 116 -6.18 -16.81 10.35
C ALA A 116 -6.34 -16.64 8.83
N ILE A 117 -5.31 -16.98 8.04
CA ILE A 117 -5.45 -17.22 6.60
C ILE A 117 -5.93 -18.67 6.45
N ALA A 118 -7.14 -18.89 5.94
CA ALA A 118 -7.74 -20.22 5.82
C ALA A 118 -7.17 -21.02 4.64
N ASP A 119 -7.35 -22.35 4.63
CA ASP A 119 -6.76 -23.23 3.59
C ASP A 119 -7.21 -22.87 2.17
N PHE A 120 -8.46 -22.46 1.97
CA PHE A 120 -8.97 -22.08 0.65
C PHE A 120 -8.30 -20.81 0.08
N GLN A 121 -7.67 -20.01 0.94
CA GLN A 121 -6.91 -18.82 0.54
C GLN A 121 -5.50 -19.17 0.05
N ILE A 122 -5.04 -20.41 0.28
CA ILE A 122 -3.69 -20.86 -0.06
C ILE A 122 -3.79 -21.84 -1.23
N THR A 123 -3.27 -21.42 -2.38
CA THR A 123 -3.28 -22.20 -3.63
C THR A 123 -1.87 -22.29 -4.20
N ALA A 124 -1.65 -23.15 -5.19
CA ALA A 124 -0.35 -23.25 -5.85
C ALA A 124 -0.51 -23.62 -7.32
N SER A 125 0.56 -23.42 -8.10
CA SER A 125 0.68 -23.91 -9.49
C SER A 125 0.51 -25.42 -9.59
N SER A 126 1.13 -26.15 -8.67
CA SER A 126 1.10 -27.60 -8.60
C SER A 126 1.50 -28.08 -7.19
N ALA A 127 1.35 -29.37 -6.92
CA ALA A 127 1.94 -30.03 -5.76
C ALA A 127 2.37 -31.45 -6.15
N HIS A 128 3.48 -31.93 -5.59
CA HIS A 128 3.93 -33.31 -5.81
C HIS A 128 2.87 -34.32 -5.35
N ASP A 129 2.24 -34.05 -4.20
CA ASP A 129 1.04 -34.74 -3.73
C ASP A 129 0.14 -33.74 -2.98
N MET A 130 -1.12 -33.59 -3.42
CA MET A 130 -2.04 -32.58 -2.87
C MET A 130 -2.41 -32.84 -1.40
N GLY A 131 -2.41 -34.10 -0.95
CA GLY A 131 -2.77 -34.45 0.43
C GLY A 131 -1.65 -34.22 1.43
N ASN A 132 -0.42 -34.57 1.05
CA ASN A 132 0.75 -34.54 1.93
C ASN A 132 1.57 -33.26 1.83
N VAL A 133 1.76 -32.72 0.63
CA VAL A 133 2.62 -31.55 0.35
C VAL A 133 1.92 -30.49 -0.50
N GLY A 134 0.59 -30.43 -0.36
CA GLY A 134 -0.26 -29.41 -0.95
C GLY A 134 -0.03 -28.00 -0.37
N PRO A 135 -0.58 -26.97 -1.02
CA PRO A 135 -0.41 -25.56 -0.62
C PRO A 135 -0.82 -25.26 0.83
N GLN A 136 -1.83 -25.94 1.36
CA GLN A 136 -2.32 -25.76 2.74
C GLN A 136 -1.25 -26.10 3.81
N HIS A 137 -0.22 -26.88 3.44
CA HIS A 137 0.89 -27.23 4.33
C HIS A 137 2.06 -26.24 4.24
N ALA A 138 1.93 -25.16 3.47
CA ALA A 138 2.97 -24.12 3.33
C ALA A 138 3.05 -23.14 4.51
N ARG A 139 2.44 -23.44 5.65
CA ARG A 139 2.36 -22.54 6.80
C ARG A 139 3.67 -22.54 7.58
N LEU A 140 4.22 -21.37 7.88
CA LEU A 140 5.45 -21.24 8.69
C LEU A 140 5.32 -21.98 10.02
N LYS A 141 6.39 -22.66 10.47
CA LYS A 141 6.48 -23.42 11.74
C LYS A 141 5.46 -24.54 11.95
N ILE A 142 4.52 -24.75 11.05
CA ILE A 142 3.63 -25.89 11.05
C ILE A 142 4.29 -27.05 10.29
N ASP A 143 4.23 -28.26 10.85
CA ASP A 143 4.84 -29.48 10.30
C ASP A 143 3.81 -30.63 10.28
N ASN A 144 2.64 -30.35 9.69
CA ASN A 144 1.57 -31.33 9.52
C ASN A 144 1.79 -32.14 8.24
N ASN A 145 1.42 -33.43 8.26
CA ASN A 145 1.58 -34.37 7.14
C ASN A 145 2.99 -34.35 6.53
N GLY A 146 3.13 -33.98 5.25
CA GLY A 146 4.42 -33.89 4.55
C GLY A 146 5.29 -32.71 4.98
N GLY A 147 4.72 -31.74 5.71
CA GLY A 147 5.47 -30.72 6.45
C GLY A 147 5.82 -29.44 5.69
N ALA A 148 5.36 -29.28 4.45
CA ALA A 148 5.52 -28.08 3.62
C ALA A 148 4.66 -28.17 2.36
N TRP A 149 4.60 -27.10 1.56
CA TRP A 149 4.25 -27.21 0.15
C TRP A 149 5.47 -27.59 -0.69
N CYS A 150 5.32 -28.55 -1.60
CA CYS A 150 6.35 -28.94 -2.56
C CYS A 150 5.74 -28.99 -3.96
N PRO A 151 6.23 -28.19 -4.93
CA PRO A 151 5.74 -28.26 -6.30
C PRO A 151 5.98 -29.64 -6.92
N LYS A 152 5.16 -29.99 -7.92
CA LYS A 152 5.26 -31.26 -8.64
C LYS A 152 6.52 -31.33 -9.49
N HIS A 153 6.86 -30.22 -10.12
CA HIS A 153 8.00 -30.12 -11.03
C HIS A 153 9.21 -29.53 -10.30
N MET A 154 10.40 -29.95 -10.73
CA MET A 154 11.64 -29.35 -10.24
C MET A 154 11.68 -27.86 -10.57
N VAL A 155 12.24 -27.09 -9.64
CA VAL A 155 12.36 -25.63 -9.76
C VAL A 155 13.69 -25.28 -10.39
N SER A 156 13.64 -24.33 -11.31
CA SER A 156 14.77 -23.80 -12.06
C SER A 156 14.66 -22.28 -12.19
N ARG A 157 15.42 -21.68 -13.11
CA ARG A 157 15.37 -20.24 -13.39
C ARG A 157 14.08 -19.78 -14.08
N GLY A 158 13.24 -20.71 -14.56
CA GLY A 158 12.06 -20.44 -15.39
C GLY A 158 10.85 -19.87 -14.65
N LEU A 159 10.83 -19.88 -13.31
CA LEU A 159 9.75 -19.32 -12.47
C LEU A 159 8.34 -19.84 -12.85
N THR A 160 8.21 -21.16 -13.06
CA THR A 160 6.95 -21.79 -13.46
C THR A 160 6.08 -22.19 -12.27
N GLU A 161 6.70 -22.48 -11.12
CA GLU A 161 6.03 -22.93 -9.91
C GLU A 161 5.85 -21.78 -8.92
N TYR A 162 4.69 -21.70 -8.28
CA TYR A 162 4.39 -20.68 -7.28
C TYR A 162 3.41 -21.15 -6.20
N LEU A 163 3.60 -20.63 -4.99
CA LEU A 163 2.60 -20.60 -3.92
C LEU A 163 1.85 -19.29 -4.02
N GLN A 164 0.53 -19.31 -3.97
CA GLN A 164 -0.32 -18.12 -3.98
C GLN A 164 -1.13 -18.02 -2.69
N VAL A 165 -1.11 -16.84 -2.08
CA VAL A 165 -1.88 -16.51 -0.88
C VAL A 165 -2.85 -15.39 -1.23
N ASP A 166 -4.15 -15.62 -1.02
CA ASP A 166 -5.21 -14.63 -1.15
C ASP A 166 -5.51 -14.02 0.23
N LEU A 167 -5.26 -12.73 0.40
CA LEU A 167 -5.46 -12.02 1.67
C LEU A 167 -6.90 -11.52 1.83
N LEU A 168 -7.78 -11.75 0.84
CA LEU A 168 -9.20 -11.36 0.78
C LEU A 168 -9.48 -9.85 0.82
N GLY A 169 -8.49 -9.03 1.16
CA GLY A 169 -8.51 -7.58 1.12
C GLY A 169 -7.10 -7.03 0.92
N VAL A 170 -6.99 -5.74 0.58
CA VAL A 170 -5.68 -5.11 0.40
C VAL A 170 -4.97 -5.01 1.74
N HIS A 171 -3.72 -5.44 1.76
CA HIS A 171 -2.81 -5.31 2.88
C HIS A 171 -1.55 -4.60 2.41
N LEU A 172 -0.88 -3.91 3.34
CA LEU A 172 0.50 -3.52 3.15
C LEU A 172 1.39 -4.69 3.57
N VAL A 173 2.02 -5.33 2.59
CA VAL A 173 2.95 -6.44 2.79
C VAL A 173 4.37 -5.87 2.91
N SER A 174 4.96 -6.02 4.10
CA SER A 174 6.23 -5.39 4.47
C SER A 174 7.38 -6.40 4.58
N ALA A 175 7.09 -7.68 4.76
CA ALA A 175 8.11 -8.73 4.74
C ALA A 175 7.52 -10.10 4.36
N ILE A 176 8.40 -11.01 3.97
CA ILE A 176 8.09 -12.44 3.80
C ILE A 176 9.06 -13.24 4.66
N ARG A 177 8.53 -14.17 5.45
CA ARG A 177 9.33 -15.16 6.17
C ARG A 177 9.20 -16.50 5.48
N THR A 178 10.30 -17.22 5.39
CA THR A 178 10.38 -18.51 4.68
C THR A 178 11.09 -19.55 5.54
N GLN A 179 10.71 -20.82 5.37
CA GLN A 179 11.31 -21.97 6.02
C GLN A 179 11.26 -23.17 5.08
N GLY A 180 12.24 -24.08 5.18
CA GLY A 180 12.21 -25.34 4.42
C GLY A 180 11.27 -26.39 5.01
N ARG A 181 11.25 -27.59 4.42
CA ARG A 181 10.45 -28.73 4.90
C ARG A 181 11.20 -29.47 6.00
N PHE A 182 10.76 -29.32 7.24
CA PHE A 182 11.37 -30.04 8.36
C PHE A 182 10.99 -31.53 8.35
N GLY A 183 9.70 -31.85 8.19
CA GLY A 183 9.21 -33.21 8.04
C GLY A 183 9.66 -34.14 9.17
N LYS A 184 9.52 -33.70 10.43
CA LYS A 184 10.00 -34.39 11.64
C LYS A 184 11.49 -34.77 11.59
N GLY A 185 12.32 -33.95 10.94
CA GLY A 185 13.75 -34.16 10.77
C GLY A 185 14.15 -35.07 9.61
N GLN A 186 13.18 -35.62 8.86
CA GLN A 186 13.44 -36.40 7.65
C GLN A 186 13.48 -35.53 6.39
N GLY A 187 12.97 -34.30 6.47
CA GLY A 187 12.95 -33.37 5.34
C GLY A 187 14.34 -32.84 4.99
N GLN A 188 14.62 -32.75 3.69
CA GLN A 188 15.90 -32.28 3.14
C GLN A 188 15.71 -31.10 2.18
N GLU A 189 14.47 -30.79 1.82
CA GLU A 189 14.12 -29.84 0.77
C GLU A 189 13.80 -28.46 1.34
N TYR A 190 14.36 -27.43 0.71
CA TYR A 190 14.15 -26.04 1.05
C TYR A 190 14.33 -25.17 -0.19
N THR A 191 13.81 -23.94 -0.14
CA THR A 191 13.87 -22.95 -1.22
C THR A 191 15.02 -21.98 -0.95
N GLU A 192 16.10 -22.05 -1.74
CA GLU A 192 17.32 -21.23 -1.57
C GLU A 192 17.16 -19.77 -1.93
N ALA A 193 16.23 -19.49 -2.83
CA ALA A 193 15.91 -18.16 -3.29
C ALA A 193 14.50 -18.18 -3.87
N TYR A 194 13.87 -17.02 -3.91
CA TYR A 194 12.53 -16.89 -4.46
C TYR A 194 12.32 -15.49 -5.03
N VAL A 195 11.27 -15.37 -5.82
CA VAL A 195 10.81 -14.13 -6.42
C VAL A 195 9.37 -13.90 -5.97
N ILE A 196 8.98 -12.64 -5.82
CA ILE A 196 7.63 -12.27 -5.41
C ILE A 196 6.90 -11.63 -6.59
N GLU A 197 5.67 -12.07 -6.81
CA GLU A 197 4.69 -11.29 -7.56
C GLU A 197 3.51 -10.93 -6.68
N TYR A 198 2.93 -9.77 -6.90
CA TYR A 198 1.77 -9.31 -6.15
C TYR A 198 0.70 -8.76 -7.08
N TRP A 199 -0.53 -8.75 -6.58
CA TRP A 199 -1.68 -8.21 -7.27
C TRP A 199 -2.65 -7.58 -6.26
N ARG A 200 -3.37 -6.56 -6.72
CA ARG A 200 -4.52 -5.97 -6.03
C ARG A 200 -5.56 -5.49 -7.05
N PRO A 201 -6.81 -5.25 -6.66
CA PRO A 201 -7.80 -4.60 -7.52
C PRO A 201 -7.24 -3.32 -8.14
N GLY A 202 -7.55 -3.08 -9.42
CA GLY A 202 -7.01 -1.96 -10.22
C GLY A 202 -5.80 -2.34 -11.08
N LEU A 203 -5.02 -3.36 -10.71
CA LEU A 203 -3.89 -3.83 -11.53
C LEU A 203 -4.37 -4.77 -12.65
N LYS A 204 -3.92 -4.53 -13.89
CA LYS A 204 -4.30 -5.36 -15.05
C LYS A 204 -3.58 -6.71 -15.09
N LYS A 205 -2.45 -6.83 -14.39
CA LYS A 205 -1.60 -8.03 -14.34
C LYS A 205 -0.90 -8.11 -13.00
N TRP A 206 -0.35 -9.29 -12.71
CA TRP A 206 0.60 -9.46 -11.61
C TRP A 206 1.83 -8.58 -11.83
N ILE A 207 2.34 -7.99 -10.75
CA ILE A 207 3.54 -7.15 -10.76
C ILE A 207 4.66 -7.91 -10.07
N ARG A 208 5.80 -7.95 -10.76
CA ARG A 208 7.05 -8.47 -10.24
C ARG A 208 7.63 -7.49 -9.23
N TRP A 209 7.82 -7.92 -7.98
CA TRP A 209 8.50 -7.10 -6.99
C TRP A 209 9.99 -6.96 -7.32
N ARG A 210 10.53 -5.77 -7.07
CA ARG A 210 11.95 -5.45 -7.22
C ARG A 210 12.38 -4.57 -6.06
N SER A 211 13.60 -4.78 -5.56
CA SER A 211 14.20 -3.84 -4.63
C SER A 211 14.46 -2.49 -5.29
N LEU A 212 14.75 -1.47 -4.50
CA LEU A 212 15.14 -0.15 -5.01
C LEU A 212 16.42 -0.17 -5.88
N GLN A 213 17.25 -1.21 -5.74
CA GLN A 213 18.42 -1.46 -6.58
C GLN A 213 18.11 -2.34 -7.81
N GLY A 214 16.84 -2.65 -8.06
CA GLY A 214 16.39 -3.48 -9.18
C GLY A 214 16.54 -4.99 -8.97
N LYS A 215 16.84 -5.45 -7.76
CA LYS A 215 17.00 -6.89 -7.47
C LYS A 215 15.63 -7.56 -7.34
N GLU A 216 15.37 -8.60 -8.14
CA GLU A 216 14.12 -9.38 -8.06
C GLU A 216 14.24 -10.64 -7.17
N VAL A 217 15.43 -11.24 -7.14
CA VAL A 217 15.66 -12.53 -6.48
C VAL A 217 16.02 -12.29 -5.02
N LEU A 218 15.16 -12.77 -4.12
CA LEU A 218 15.36 -12.72 -2.68
C LEU A 218 16.07 -13.99 -2.21
N PRO A 219 17.07 -13.89 -1.32
CA PRO A 219 17.64 -15.06 -0.68
C PRO A 219 16.60 -15.74 0.22
N GLY A 220 16.54 -17.06 0.14
CA GLY A 220 15.70 -17.93 0.96
C GLY A 220 16.52 -18.69 1.99
N ASN A 221 16.17 -19.95 2.20
CA ASN A 221 16.72 -20.79 3.26
C ASN A 221 18.01 -21.50 2.83
N ILE A 222 18.84 -21.84 3.82
CA ILE A 222 20.04 -22.68 3.65
C ILE A 222 19.90 -24.06 4.31
N ASN A 223 18.77 -24.30 4.97
CA ASN A 223 18.43 -25.55 5.66
C ASN A 223 16.90 -25.67 5.80
N THR A 224 16.44 -26.72 6.46
CA THR A 224 15.01 -27.06 6.55
C THR A 224 14.27 -26.47 7.76
N TYR A 225 14.98 -25.84 8.70
CA TYR A 225 14.43 -25.49 10.02
C TYR A 225 14.64 -24.02 10.42
N SER A 226 15.63 -23.32 9.88
CA SER A 226 15.85 -21.90 10.15
C SER A 226 14.89 -21.03 9.35
N GLU A 227 14.26 -20.08 10.04
CA GLU A 227 13.44 -19.03 9.43
C GLU A 227 14.34 -17.98 8.77
N VAL A 228 13.99 -17.55 7.56
CA VAL A 228 14.63 -16.43 6.87
C VAL A 228 13.59 -15.38 6.54
N GLU A 229 13.79 -14.16 7.06
CA GLU A 229 12.94 -13.00 6.81
C GLU A 229 13.58 -12.09 5.75
N ASN A 230 12.80 -11.69 4.75
CA ASN A 230 13.14 -10.63 3.82
C ASN A 230 12.19 -9.46 4.02
N VAL A 231 12.71 -8.33 4.50
CA VAL A 231 11.98 -7.06 4.54
C VAL A 231 11.88 -6.50 3.12
N LEU A 232 10.65 -6.22 2.68
CA LEU A 232 10.39 -5.67 1.37
C LEU A 232 10.57 -4.16 1.39
N GLN A 233 11.57 -3.70 0.64
CA GLN A 233 11.81 -2.29 0.37
C GLN A 233 11.85 -2.06 -1.15
N PRO A 234 10.77 -1.52 -1.75
CA PRO A 234 9.57 -1.00 -1.10
C PRO A 234 8.62 -2.09 -0.60
N SER A 235 7.82 -1.78 0.43
CA SER A 235 6.67 -2.59 0.82
C SER A 235 5.58 -2.48 -0.24
N VAL A 236 4.72 -3.50 -0.38
CA VAL A 236 3.75 -3.57 -1.48
C VAL A 236 2.31 -3.62 -0.97
N PHE A 237 1.43 -2.93 -1.69
CA PHE A 237 -0.01 -3.02 -1.49
C PHE A 237 -0.56 -4.18 -2.31
N ALA A 238 -1.00 -5.24 -1.63
CA ALA A 238 -1.40 -6.49 -2.26
C ALA A 238 -2.65 -7.06 -1.60
N SER A 239 -3.58 -7.57 -2.40
CA SER A 239 -4.61 -8.49 -1.94
C SER A 239 -4.26 -9.94 -2.22
N LYS A 240 -3.31 -10.20 -3.14
CA LYS A 240 -2.79 -11.53 -3.44
C LYS A 240 -1.28 -11.47 -3.61
N VAL A 241 -0.59 -12.48 -3.09
CA VAL A 241 0.87 -12.62 -3.16
C VAL A 241 1.21 -13.98 -3.74
N ARG A 242 2.17 -14.02 -4.67
CA ARG A 242 2.78 -15.22 -5.20
C ARG A 242 4.25 -15.28 -4.81
N LEU A 243 4.66 -16.41 -4.26
CA LEU A 243 6.05 -16.75 -4.01
C LEU A 243 6.47 -17.78 -5.05
N TYR A 244 7.40 -17.39 -5.92
CA TYR A 244 7.98 -18.24 -6.94
C TYR A 244 9.33 -18.75 -6.43
N PRO A 245 9.47 -20.04 -6.05
CA PRO A 245 10.77 -20.60 -5.77
C PRO A 245 11.70 -20.44 -6.98
N TYR A 246 12.98 -20.17 -6.71
CA TYR A 246 14.00 -19.93 -7.71
C TYR A 246 15.25 -20.74 -7.38
N SER A 247 15.84 -21.38 -8.39
CA SER A 247 17.16 -22.00 -8.26
C SER A 247 17.96 -21.84 -9.54
N GLN A 248 19.29 -21.80 -9.40
CA GLN A 248 20.22 -21.70 -10.52
C GLN A 248 20.28 -23.00 -11.34
N TYR A 249 19.94 -24.13 -10.73
CA TYR A 249 19.94 -25.47 -11.31
C TYR A 249 18.64 -26.20 -10.94
N ASP A 250 18.27 -27.22 -11.70
CA ASP A 250 17.06 -28.00 -11.43
C ASP A 250 17.16 -28.73 -10.09
N ARG A 251 16.20 -28.49 -9.20
CA ARG A 251 16.12 -29.17 -7.91
C ARG A 251 14.70 -29.28 -7.40
N THR A 252 14.48 -30.29 -6.57
CA THR A 252 13.28 -30.35 -5.72
C THR A 252 13.42 -29.33 -4.60
N VAL A 253 12.37 -28.54 -4.40
CA VAL A 253 12.27 -27.57 -3.31
C VAL A 253 10.97 -27.79 -2.57
N CYS A 254 10.93 -27.31 -1.34
CA CYS A 254 9.71 -27.16 -0.59
C CYS A 254 9.75 -25.82 0.15
N LEU A 255 8.59 -25.30 0.50
CA LEU A 255 8.43 -23.99 1.10
C LEU A 255 7.35 -24.01 2.18
N ARG A 256 7.70 -23.41 3.31
CA ARG A 256 6.77 -22.83 4.27
C ARG A 256 7.00 -21.33 4.32
N ALA A 257 5.93 -20.56 4.49
CA ALA A 257 5.98 -19.12 4.45
C ALA A 257 5.02 -18.46 5.46
N GLU A 258 5.36 -17.24 5.85
CA GLU A 258 4.46 -16.30 6.52
C GLU A 258 4.49 -14.97 5.76
N ILE A 259 3.30 -14.40 5.54
CA ILE A 259 3.16 -13.07 4.95
C ILE A 259 3.12 -12.09 6.12
N VAL A 260 3.99 -11.08 6.08
CA VAL A 260 4.12 -10.11 7.16
C VAL A 260 3.68 -8.74 6.66
N GLY A 261 2.87 -8.05 7.46
CA GLY A 261 2.27 -6.79 7.06
C GLY A 261 1.21 -6.31 8.03
N CYS A 262 0.25 -5.55 7.51
CA CYS A 262 -0.93 -5.05 8.21
C CYS A 262 -2.06 -4.78 7.20
N ALA A 263 -3.31 -4.72 7.68
CA ALA A 263 -4.46 -4.38 6.84
C ALA A 263 -4.35 -2.95 6.29
N TRP A 264 -4.76 -2.75 5.02
CA TRP A 264 -4.76 -1.42 4.39
C TRP A 264 -6.09 -0.71 4.63
N GLU A 265 -6.21 -0.08 5.80
CA GLU A 265 -7.46 0.55 6.23
C GLU A 265 -7.78 1.87 5.50
N GLU A 266 -6.76 2.55 4.93
CA GLU A 266 -6.95 3.80 4.19
C GLU A 266 -7.85 3.60 2.95
N GLY A 267 -7.83 2.39 2.37
CA GLY A 267 -8.73 2.00 1.28
C GLY A 267 -8.46 2.68 -0.06
N ILE A 268 -7.29 3.33 -0.21
CA ILE A 268 -6.85 3.89 -1.50
C ILE A 268 -6.46 2.73 -2.42
N VAL A 269 -7.10 2.66 -3.58
CA VAL A 269 -6.84 1.63 -4.61
C VAL A 269 -5.77 2.12 -5.58
N SER A 270 -5.87 3.38 -5.98
CA SER A 270 -4.94 4.01 -6.90
C SER A 270 -4.89 5.54 -6.69
N TYR A 271 -3.81 6.17 -7.13
CA TYR A 271 -3.80 7.60 -7.43
C TYR A 271 -3.26 7.87 -8.82
N SER A 272 -3.76 8.94 -9.43
CA SER A 272 -3.22 9.50 -10.66
C SER A 272 -2.61 10.87 -10.38
N ILE A 273 -1.43 11.14 -10.92
CA ILE A 273 -0.65 12.34 -10.62
C ILE A 273 0.29 12.72 -11.77
N PRO A 274 0.57 14.02 -12.02
CA PRO A 274 1.63 14.41 -12.93
C PRO A 274 2.97 13.80 -12.52
N LYS A 275 3.80 13.43 -13.49
CA LYS A 275 5.15 12.90 -13.23
C LYS A 275 5.99 13.93 -12.51
N GLY A 276 6.66 13.50 -11.45
CA GLY A 276 7.62 14.34 -10.75
C GLY A 276 8.83 14.65 -11.64
N MET A 277 9.52 15.74 -11.32
CA MET A 277 10.57 16.27 -12.19
C MET A 277 11.99 15.97 -11.71
N GLN A 278 12.96 16.03 -12.63
CA GLN A 278 14.38 16.03 -12.30
C GLN A 278 14.92 17.45 -12.16
N ARG A 279 15.59 17.75 -11.05
CA ARG A 279 16.22 19.05 -10.77
C ARG A 279 17.74 18.95 -10.90
N GLY A 280 18.26 19.30 -12.07
CA GLY A 280 19.68 19.12 -12.38
C GLY A 280 20.00 17.64 -12.58
N MET A 281 21.26 17.24 -12.38
CA MET A 281 21.68 15.84 -12.59
C MET A 281 21.51 14.94 -11.36
N ASP A 282 21.36 15.54 -10.18
CA ASP A 282 21.54 14.82 -8.91
C ASP A 282 20.24 14.56 -8.14
N ILE A 283 19.15 15.23 -8.52
CA ILE A 283 17.92 15.27 -7.72
C ILE A 283 16.76 14.84 -8.59
N ASP A 284 16.17 13.69 -8.27
CA ASP A 284 15.07 13.11 -9.01
C ASP A 284 13.84 12.96 -8.11
N LEU A 285 12.76 13.63 -8.51
CA LEU A 285 11.56 13.79 -7.71
C LEU A 285 10.38 13.06 -8.33
N SER A 286 10.66 12.17 -9.29
CA SER A 286 9.68 11.23 -9.81
C SER A 286 9.31 10.21 -8.73
N ASP A 287 8.07 9.75 -8.76
CA ASP A 287 7.67 8.56 -8.00
C ASP A 287 8.46 7.32 -8.47
N LYS A 288 9.35 6.81 -7.62
CA LYS A 288 10.28 5.70 -7.90
C LYS A 288 9.67 4.32 -7.68
N THR A 289 8.60 4.25 -6.88
CA THR A 289 7.95 2.98 -6.53
C THR A 289 6.57 2.84 -7.14
N TYR A 290 6.21 3.77 -8.03
CA TYR A 290 4.92 3.74 -8.71
C TYR A 290 4.72 2.45 -9.51
N ASP A 291 3.66 1.73 -9.19
CA ASP A 291 3.38 0.42 -9.77
C ASP A 291 2.24 0.42 -10.81
N GLY A 292 1.74 1.61 -11.15
CA GLY A 292 0.73 1.80 -12.20
C GLY A 292 1.34 1.94 -13.59
N TYR A 293 0.73 2.80 -14.40
CA TYR A 293 1.14 3.03 -15.78
C TYR A 293 1.51 4.49 -16.01
N GLU A 294 2.35 4.70 -17.02
CA GLU A 294 2.66 6.02 -17.53
C GLU A 294 1.73 6.36 -18.70
N GLU A 295 1.04 7.49 -18.60
CA GLU A 295 0.19 8.03 -19.67
C GLU A 295 0.60 9.48 -19.91
N GLY A 296 1.38 9.72 -20.97
CA GLY A 296 1.94 11.03 -21.27
C GLY A 296 2.83 11.55 -20.13
N ASP A 297 2.45 12.69 -19.57
CA ASP A 297 3.09 13.37 -18.43
C ASP A 297 2.49 12.95 -17.07
N HIS A 298 1.67 11.90 -17.02
CA HIS A 298 1.03 11.42 -15.79
C HIS A 298 1.39 9.97 -15.46
N TYR A 299 1.32 9.67 -14.18
CA TYR A 299 1.20 8.35 -13.59
C TYR A 299 -0.27 8.06 -13.31
N VAL A 300 -0.77 6.89 -13.71
CA VAL A 300 -2.20 6.51 -13.58
C VAL A 300 -2.38 5.07 -13.08
N ASN A 301 -3.47 4.85 -12.32
CA ASN A 301 -3.95 3.53 -11.86
C ASN A 301 -2.94 2.70 -11.03
N GLY A 302 -2.09 3.36 -10.24
CA GLY A 302 -1.11 2.72 -9.36
C GLY A 302 -1.02 3.38 -8.00
N LEU A 303 -0.16 2.82 -7.15
CA LEU A 303 0.27 3.36 -5.87
C LEU A 303 1.79 3.44 -5.87
N GLY A 304 2.34 4.23 -4.96
CA GLY A 304 3.77 4.49 -4.87
C GLY A 304 4.08 5.34 -3.64
N GLN A 305 5.09 6.19 -3.75
CA GLN A 305 5.67 6.90 -2.61
C GLN A 305 4.73 7.88 -1.90
N LEU A 306 3.59 8.26 -2.49
CA LEU A 306 2.65 9.13 -1.80
C LEU A 306 1.93 8.45 -0.64
N VAL A 307 1.76 7.14 -0.69
CA VAL A 307 0.98 6.39 0.31
C VAL A 307 1.80 5.31 0.99
N ASP A 308 3.10 5.24 0.70
CA ASP A 308 4.01 4.23 1.26
C ASP A 308 4.39 4.50 2.72
N GLY A 309 3.67 5.37 3.44
CA GLY A 309 3.88 5.68 4.85
C GLY A 309 5.26 6.24 5.22
N GLN A 310 6.15 6.50 4.24
CA GLN A 310 7.48 7.07 4.49
C GLN A 310 7.44 8.58 4.45
N ARG A 311 8.03 9.22 5.47
CA ARG A 311 8.16 10.67 5.55
C ARG A 311 9.59 11.07 5.20
N GLY A 312 9.73 11.96 4.22
CA GLY A 312 11.01 12.58 3.90
C GLY A 312 11.52 13.49 5.01
N LYS A 313 12.83 13.67 5.07
CA LYS A 313 13.48 14.63 5.99
C LYS A 313 13.27 16.07 5.52
N ASP A 314 13.42 17.03 6.44
CA ASP A 314 13.39 18.46 6.13
C ASP A 314 14.38 18.83 5.02
N ASN A 315 15.57 18.24 5.06
CA ASN A 315 16.55 18.37 3.99
C ASN A 315 16.35 17.31 2.91
N PHE A 316 15.52 17.62 1.91
CA PHE A 316 15.28 16.76 0.74
C PHE A 316 16.54 16.49 -0.10
N ARG A 317 17.66 17.20 0.11
CA ARG A 317 18.92 16.91 -0.59
C ARG A 317 19.82 15.94 0.15
N ALA A 318 19.49 15.59 1.39
CA ALA A 318 20.24 14.60 2.13
C ALA A 318 19.96 13.22 1.53
N ASP A 319 21.02 12.48 1.23
CA ASP A 319 20.92 11.09 0.78
C ASP A 319 21.44 10.17 1.90
N ILE A 320 20.70 10.15 3.01
CA ILE A 320 21.12 9.42 4.22
C ILE A 320 21.03 7.91 4.00
N ASN A 321 20.05 7.48 3.20
CA ASN A 321 19.73 6.07 2.96
C ASN A 321 20.44 5.50 1.72
N GLY A 322 21.15 6.32 0.95
CA GLY A 322 21.82 5.92 -0.30
C GLY A 322 20.84 5.58 -1.43
N LEU A 323 19.62 6.14 -1.39
CA LEU A 323 18.56 5.91 -2.38
C LEU A 323 18.52 7.00 -3.46
N GLY A 324 19.34 8.04 -3.32
CA GLY A 324 19.38 9.20 -4.18
C GLY A 324 18.77 10.43 -3.50
N LYS A 325 19.29 11.61 -3.86
CA LYS A 325 18.84 12.87 -3.27
C LYS A 325 17.40 13.16 -3.70
N GLY A 326 16.52 13.37 -2.73
CA GLY A 326 15.12 13.70 -2.96
C GLY A 326 14.22 12.49 -3.11
N TYR A 327 14.75 11.27 -2.95
CA TYR A 327 14.00 10.03 -3.09
C TYR A 327 12.68 10.07 -2.33
N GLU A 328 12.66 10.45 -1.05
CA GLU A 328 11.45 10.41 -0.21
C GLU A 328 10.36 11.42 -0.57
N TRP A 329 10.53 12.17 -1.66
CA TRP A 329 9.67 13.28 -2.02
C TRP A 329 9.28 13.19 -3.50
N ILE A 330 8.03 13.53 -3.82
CA ILE A 330 7.57 13.73 -5.21
C ILE A 330 7.28 15.21 -5.45
N GLY A 331 7.83 15.79 -6.53
CA GLY A 331 7.82 17.24 -6.69
C GLY A 331 7.77 17.77 -8.11
N TRP A 332 7.24 18.99 -8.25
CA TRP A 332 7.01 19.69 -9.52
C TRP A 332 7.39 21.16 -9.41
N ARG A 333 7.91 21.75 -10.49
CA ARG A 333 8.10 23.21 -10.58
C ARG A 333 6.84 23.87 -11.12
N ASN A 334 6.66 25.13 -10.74
CA ASN A 334 5.56 25.93 -11.24
C ASN A 334 5.63 26.19 -12.77
N ASP A 335 6.84 26.36 -13.32
CA ASP A 335 7.02 26.62 -14.75
C ASP A 335 6.75 25.39 -15.61
N THR A 336 7.09 24.19 -15.12
CA THR A 336 6.77 22.93 -15.80
C THR A 336 5.26 22.67 -15.89
N LEU A 337 4.47 23.24 -14.99
CA LEU A 337 3.02 23.10 -14.98
C LEU A 337 2.29 24.23 -15.73
N LEU A 338 3.03 25.17 -16.34
CA LEU A 338 2.45 26.34 -17.05
C LEU A 338 1.44 27.12 -16.19
N GLY A 339 1.71 27.22 -14.87
CA GLY A 339 0.82 27.88 -13.91
C GLY A 339 -0.45 27.09 -13.55
N ARG A 340 -0.59 25.85 -14.03
CA ARG A 340 -1.68 24.95 -13.62
C ARG A 340 -1.39 24.39 -12.22
N PRO A 341 -2.45 24.16 -11.42
CA PRO A 341 -2.32 23.45 -10.15
C PRO A 341 -1.82 22.01 -10.39
N VAL A 342 -1.06 21.46 -9.44
CA VAL A 342 -0.90 20.00 -9.36
C VAL A 342 -2.27 19.41 -9.04
N GLU A 343 -2.72 18.48 -9.87
CA GLU A 343 -3.95 17.72 -9.68
C GLU A 343 -3.59 16.28 -9.31
N ILE A 344 -4.15 15.81 -8.20
CA ILE A 344 -3.98 14.42 -7.76
C ILE A 344 -5.37 13.84 -7.61
N ILE A 345 -5.59 12.69 -8.22
CA ILE A 345 -6.88 11.99 -8.22
C ILE A 345 -6.70 10.68 -7.47
N PHE A 346 -7.37 10.52 -6.35
CA PHE A 346 -7.40 9.27 -5.58
C PHE A 346 -8.67 8.49 -5.88
N GLU A 347 -8.51 7.17 -6.03
CA GLU A 347 -9.58 6.20 -6.15
C GLU A 347 -9.61 5.35 -4.87
N PHE A 348 -10.82 5.16 -4.33
CA PHE A 348 -11.05 4.37 -3.12
C PHE A 348 -11.87 3.12 -3.45
N GLU A 349 -11.64 2.05 -2.70
CA GLU A 349 -12.33 0.77 -2.89
C GLU A 349 -13.83 0.86 -2.62
N THR A 350 -14.20 1.69 -1.65
CA THR A 350 -15.58 1.90 -1.20
C THR A 350 -15.89 3.37 -1.05
N VAL A 351 -17.19 3.72 -1.08
CA VAL A 351 -17.65 5.07 -0.77
C VAL A 351 -17.34 5.37 0.70
N ARG A 352 -16.65 6.48 0.95
CA ARG A 352 -16.14 6.85 2.28
C ARG A 352 -16.48 8.31 2.61
N ASN A 353 -16.72 8.56 3.89
CA ASN A 353 -16.80 9.92 4.42
C ASN A 353 -15.39 10.37 4.82
N LEU A 354 -14.87 11.40 4.16
CA LEU A 354 -13.52 11.90 4.39
C LEU A 354 -13.53 12.97 5.48
N SER A 355 -12.98 12.66 6.65
CA SER A 355 -12.86 13.60 7.76
C SER A 355 -11.69 14.58 7.60
N ALA A 356 -10.60 14.12 7.01
CA ALA A 356 -9.39 14.90 6.80
C ALA A 356 -8.57 14.33 5.63
N VAL A 357 -7.72 15.18 5.06
CA VAL A 357 -6.69 14.82 4.08
C VAL A 357 -5.38 15.39 4.60
N ILE A 358 -4.43 14.54 4.98
CA ILE A 358 -3.13 15.00 5.51
C ILE A 358 -2.09 14.87 4.42
N ILE A 359 -1.48 16.01 4.11
CA ILE A 359 -0.44 16.15 3.11
C ILE A 359 0.81 16.66 3.81
N HIS A 360 1.84 15.83 3.83
CA HIS A 360 3.19 16.18 4.23
C HIS A 360 3.89 16.88 3.08
N THR A 361 4.36 18.10 3.32
CA THR A 361 5.05 18.91 2.32
C THR A 361 6.40 19.36 2.86
N ASN A 362 7.41 19.42 2.00
CA ASN A 362 8.68 20.03 2.35
C ASN A 362 8.57 21.57 2.35
N ASN A 363 9.26 22.25 3.28
CA ASN A 363 9.30 23.72 3.38
C ASN A 363 10.72 24.29 3.42
N MET A 364 11.66 23.72 2.65
CA MET A 364 13.01 24.24 2.56
C MET A 364 13.07 25.48 1.65
N PHE A 365 12.57 26.61 2.16
CA PHE A 365 12.49 27.89 1.42
C PHE A 365 13.85 28.33 0.87
N SER A 366 14.93 28.11 1.63
CA SER A 366 16.30 28.43 1.23
C SER A 366 16.72 27.81 -0.10
N LYS A 367 16.01 26.76 -0.55
CA LYS A 367 16.27 26.01 -1.78
C LYS A 367 15.07 26.02 -2.73
N ASP A 368 14.24 27.06 -2.66
CA ASP A 368 13.07 27.29 -3.52
C ASP A 368 11.95 26.24 -3.35
N VAL A 369 11.84 25.62 -2.18
CA VAL A 369 10.76 24.68 -1.84
C VAL A 369 9.79 25.34 -0.87
N GLN A 370 8.51 25.35 -1.20
CA GLN A 370 7.49 26.05 -0.40
C GLN A 370 6.23 25.21 -0.19
N VAL A 371 5.62 25.39 0.98
CA VAL A 371 4.31 24.82 1.31
C VAL A 371 3.23 25.41 0.39
N ASN A 372 2.26 24.56 0.05
CA ASN A 372 1.09 24.94 -0.74
C ASN A 372 0.28 26.03 -0.03
N LYS A 373 -0.01 27.14 -0.72
CA LYS A 373 -0.81 28.23 -0.16
C LYS A 373 -2.32 27.92 -0.12
N LYS A 374 -2.80 26.94 -0.91
CA LYS A 374 -4.22 26.57 -0.95
C LYS A 374 -4.40 25.13 -1.42
N LEU A 375 -5.21 24.38 -0.68
CA LEU A 375 -5.71 23.07 -1.04
C LEU A 375 -7.20 23.21 -1.38
N ASN A 376 -7.67 22.66 -2.51
CA ASN A 376 -9.11 22.51 -2.74
C ASN A 376 -9.39 21.04 -2.98
N THR A 377 -10.29 20.46 -2.19
CA THR A 377 -10.76 19.08 -2.36
C THR A 377 -12.13 19.09 -3.02
N LYS A 378 -12.39 18.18 -3.95
CA LYS A 378 -13.74 17.88 -4.44
C LYS A 378 -13.95 16.38 -4.40
N THR A 379 -15.04 15.93 -3.80
CA THR A 379 -15.49 14.55 -3.84
C THR A 379 -16.69 14.47 -4.79
N ASN A 380 -16.61 13.63 -5.81
CA ASN A 380 -17.75 13.34 -6.69
C ASN A 380 -18.49 12.10 -6.26
#